data_AF-A0A7W6MHD4-F1
#
_entry.id   AF-A0A7W6MHD4-F1
#
_cell.length_a   1.000
_cell.length_b   1.000
_cell.length_c   1.000
_cell.angle_alpha   90.00
_cell.angle_beta   90.00
_cell.angle_gamma   90.00
#
_symmetry.space_group_name_H-M   'P 1'
#
loop_
_entity.id
_entity.type
_entity.pdbx_description
1 polymer ?
#
loop_
_entity_poly.entity_id
_entity_poly.type
_entity_poly.pdbx_seq_one_letter_code
_entity_poly.pdbx_strand_id
1 'polypeptide(L)'
;MPEGSIIGWKKCQNGVIVKLRIPEEAKRSHAFGRKCRAEFADVIEIIGADVAISQHDYKTEYRVGQRETPDSFDENWMEECAPGIHFFISRIEAENY
;
A
#
# COMPACT_ATOMS: atom_id res chain seq x y z
N MET A 1 13.35 10.97 -13.17
CA MET A 1 12.39 10.31 -12.25
C MET A 1 11.16 10.02 -13.08
N PRO A 2 10.53 8.83 -13.04
CA PRO A 2 9.29 8.65 -13.78
C PRO A 2 8.24 9.59 -13.18
N GLU A 3 7.90 10.63 -13.93
CA GLU A 3 6.75 11.50 -13.72
C GLU A 3 5.52 10.61 -13.87
N GLY A 4 4.83 10.34 -12.77
CA GLY A 4 3.68 9.44 -12.78
C GLY A 4 3.43 8.72 -11.46
N SER A 5 2.15 8.46 -11.24
CA SER A 5 1.67 7.60 -10.16
C SER A 5 2.26 6.18 -10.27
N ILE A 6 2.78 5.66 -9.16
CA ILE A 6 3.30 4.29 -9.07
C ILE A 6 2.14 3.34 -8.79
N ILE A 7 2.15 2.16 -9.41
CA ILE A 7 1.26 1.07 -9.02
C ILE A 7 1.98 0.19 -8.01
N GLY A 8 1.39 0.07 -6.83
CA GLY A 8 1.76 -0.85 -5.77
C GLY A 8 0.76 -1.99 -5.63
N TRP A 9 1.22 -3.08 -5.04
CA TRP A 9 0.45 -4.27 -4.77
C TRP A 9 0.58 -4.63 -3.29
N LYS A 10 -0.53 -4.96 -2.65
CA LYS A 10 -0.57 -5.34 -1.25
C LYS A 10 -1.43 -6.58 -1.05
N LYS A 11 -0.88 -7.57 -0.35
CA LYS A 11 -1.63 -8.76 0.06
C LYS A 11 -2.38 -8.50 1.35
N CYS A 12 -3.70 -8.61 1.28
CA CYS A 12 -4.64 -8.52 2.38
C CYS A 12 -5.05 -9.93 2.85
N GLN A 13 -5.95 -10.00 3.84
CA GLN A 13 -6.47 -11.26 4.34
C GLN A 13 -7.07 -12.12 3.24
N ASN A 14 -7.18 -13.42 3.50
CA ASN A 14 -7.77 -14.40 2.57
C ASN A 14 -7.01 -14.54 1.24
N GLY A 15 -5.76 -14.06 1.17
CA GLY A 15 -4.97 -14.04 -0.07
C GLY A 15 -5.45 -12.99 -1.08
N VAL A 16 -6.26 -12.01 -0.64
CA VAL A 16 -6.76 -10.92 -1.49
C VAL A 16 -5.61 -10.00 -1.86
N ILE A 17 -5.50 -9.66 -3.15
CA ILE A 17 -4.46 -8.77 -3.66
C ILE A 17 -5.10 -7.42 -4.00
N VAL A 18 -4.59 -6.35 -3.38
CA VAL A 18 -5.05 -4.98 -3.60
C VAL A 18 -4.06 -4.25 -4.48
N LYS A 19 -4.55 -3.69 -5.57
CA LYS A 19 -3.83 -2.79 -6.45
C LYS A 19 -4.01 -1.37 -5.94
N LEU A 20 -2.91 -0.79 -5.53
CA LEU A 20 -2.80 0.56 -4.98
C LEU A 20 -2.13 1.45 -6.01
N ARG A 21 -2.63 2.66 -6.21
CA ARG A 21 -1.99 3.70 -7.00
C ARG A 21 -1.48 4.74 -6.04
N ILE A 22 -0.18 4.90 -6.00
CA ILE A 22 0.51 5.91 -5.22
C ILE A 22 0.67 7.13 -6.14
N PRO A 23 -0.11 8.20 -5.95
CA PRO A 23 0.07 9.42 -6.73
C PRO A 23 1.42 10.05 -6.44
N GLU A 24 1.93 10.88 -7.36
CA GLU A 24 3.24 11.51 -7.18
C GLU A 24 3.27 12.49 -6.01
N GLU A 25 2.11 13.07 -5.67
CA GLU A 25 1.91 13.97 -4.54
C GLU A 25 2.09 13.25 -3.20
N ALA A 26 1.94 11.93 -3.16
CA ALA A 26 2.12 11.15 -1.95
C ALA A 26 3.61 11.06 -1.58
N LYS A 27 3.92 11.41 -0.33
CA LYS A 27 5.27 11.18 0.21
C LYS A 27 5.55 9.68 0.18
N ARG A 28 6.61 9.31 -0.55
CA ARG A 28 7.07 7.92 -0.68
C ARG A 28 8.45 7.78 -0.05
N SER A 29 8.60 6.75 0.77
CA SER A 29 9.89 6.37 1.36
C SER A 29 10.31 5.01 0.82
N HIS A 30 11.53 4.96 0.31
CA HIS A 30 12.19 3.72 -0.10
C HIS A 30 13.24 3.42 0.98
N ALA A 31 13.02 2.40 1.79
CA ALA A 31 14.00 1.97 2.78
C ALA A 31 14.71 0.74 2.23
N PHE A 32 15.56 0.91 1.20
CA PHE A 32 16.58 -0.04 0.65
C PHE A 32 16.23 -1.54 0.46
N GLY A 33 15.00 -1.96 0.74
CA GLY A 33 14.47 -3.31 0.60
C GLY A 33 13.22 -3.29 -0.25
N ARG A 34 12.78 -4.46 -0.69
CA ARG A 34 11.61 -4.68 -1.56
C ARG A 34 10.26 -4.17 -0.99
N LYS A 35 10.28 -3.51 0.18
CA LYS A 35 9.13 -2.95 0.90
C LYS A 35 9.14 -1.43 0.74
N CYS A 36 8.18 -0.89 -0.02
CA CYS A 36 7.99 0.54 -0.18
C CYS A 36 6.92 1.06 0.79
N ARG A 37 7.05 2.32 1.21
CA ARG A 37 6.10 3.02 2.08
C ARG A 37 5.56 4.26 1.39
N ALA A 38 4.25 4.47 1.46
CA ALA A 38 3.58 5.67 0.97
C ALA A 38 2.71 6.30 2.07
N GLU A 39 2.62 7.62 2.05
CA GLU A 39 1.72 8.43 2.89
C GLU A 39 0.25 8.16 2.58
N PHE A 40 -0.10 8.05 1.30
CA PHE A 40 -1.44 7.63 0.89
C PHE A 40 -1.40 6.88 -0.43
N ALA A 41 -2.42 6.04 -0.66
CA ALA A 41 -2.57 5.33 -1.90
C ALA A 41 -4.05 5.18 -2.26
N ASP A 42 -4.36 5.30 -3.55
CA ASP A 42 -5.70 5.12 -4.10
C ASP A 42 -5.90 3.65 -4.49
N VAL A 43 -6.93 2.99 -3.98
CA VAL A 43 -7.25 1.61 -4.33
C VAL A 43 -7.87 1.60 -5.73
N ILE A 44 -7.20 0.96 -6.69
CA ILE A 44 -7.66 0.89 -8.08
C ILE A 44 -8.40 -0.41 -8.36
N GLU A 45 -7.97 -1.50 -7.73
CA GLU A 45 -8.51 -2.83 -8.01
C GLU A 45 -8.28 -3.76 -6.82
N ILE A 46 -9.22 -4.67 -6.58
CA ILE A 46 -9.11 -5.70 -5.56
C ILE A 46 -9.33 -7.04 -6.26
N ILE A 47 -8.39 -7.97 -6.08
CA ILE A 47 -8.37 -9.28 -6.72
C ILE A 47 -8.60 -10.32 -5.63
N GLY A 48 -9.67 -11.09 -5.76
CA GLY A 48 -10.03 -12.16 -4.83
C GLY A 48 -11.09 -11.79 -3.79
N ALA A 49 -11.53 -10.53 -3.72
CA ALA A 49 -12.67 -10.09 -2.92
C ALA A 49 -13.24 -8.76 -3.44
N ASP A 50 -14.42 -8.38 -2.95
CA ASP A 50 -15.04 -7.07 -3.20
C ASP A 50 -14.44 -5.98 -2.29
N VAL A 51 -14.08 -6.37 -1.06
CA VAL A 51 -13.42 -5.55 -0.05
C VAL A 51 -12.22 -6.31 0.48
N ALA A 52 -11.07 -5.65 0.56
CA ALA A 52 -9.87 -6.26 1.14
C ALA A 52 -9.73 -5.83 2.60
N ILE A 53 -9.37 -6.74 3.50
CA ILE A 53 -9.17 -6.40 4.91
C ILE A 53 -7.68 -6.45 5.23
N SER A 54 -7.15 -5.40 5.85
CA SER A 54 -5.77 -5.35 6.32
C SER A 54 -5.45 -6.56 7.18
N GLN A 55 -4.34 -7.24 6.90
CA GLN A 55 -3.81 -8.30 7.77
C GLN A 55 -3.21 -7.76 9.06
N HIS A 56 -2.86 -6.47 9.11
CA HIS A 56 -2.18 -5.89 10.25
C HIS A 56 -3.16 -5.47 11.35
N ASP A 57 -4.24 -4.79 10.97
CA ASP A 57 -5.20 -4.21 11.92
C ASP A 57 -6.53 -4.98 11.96
N TYR A 58 -6.80 -5.86 10.99
CA TYR A 58 -8.06 -6.62 10.85
C TYR A 58 -9.34 -5.75 10.76
N LYS A 59 -9.23 -4.42 10.78
CA LYS A 59 -10.37 -3.48 10.69
C LYS A 59 -10.31 -2.59 9.46
N THR A 60 -9.13 -2.27 8.93
CA THR A 60 -9.02 -1.42 7.73
C THR A 60 -9.55 -2.17 6.51
N GLU A 61 -10.66 -1.69 5.97
CA GLU A 61 -11.28 -2.16 4.73
C GLU A 61 -10.85 -1.31 3.55
N TYR A 62 -10.24 -1.94 2.55
CA TYR A 62 -9.86 -1.34 1.27
C TYR A 62 -11.00 -1.57 0.28
N ARG A 63 -11.44 -0.50 -0.40
CA ARG A 63 -12.49 -0.55 -1.43
C ARG A 63 -12.02 0.10 -2.73
N VAL A 64 -12.42 -0.46 -3.87
CA VAL A 64 -12.07 0.11 -5.18
C VAL A 64 -12.58 1.56 -5.29
N GLY A 65 -11.69 2.47 -5.69
CA GLY A 65 -11.96 3.92 -5.77
C GLY A 65 -11.79 4.68 -4.46
N GLN A 66 -11.47 4.00 -3.36
CA GLN A 66 -11.21 4.63 -2.06
C GLN A 66 -9.73 5.02 -1.95
N ARG A 67 -9.48 6.20 -1.37
CA ARG A 67 -8.15 6.62 -0.97
C ARG A 67 -7.87 6.15 0.45
N GLU A 68 -6.80 5.38 0.59
CA GLU A 68 -6.33 4.88 1.88
C GLU A 68 -5.22 5.77 2.39
N THR A 69 -5.44 6.32 3.59
CA THR A 69 -4.49 7.15 4.31
C THR A 69 -4.37 6.58 5.72
N PRO A 70 -3.17 6.22 6.19
CA PRO A 70 -2.97 5.79 7.56
C PRO A 70 -3.29 6.95 8.51
N ASP A 71 -3.74 6.62 9.72
CA ASP A 71 -4.23 7.57 10.73
C ASP A 71 -3.14 8.60 11.16
N SER A 72 -1.88 8.26 10.94
CA SER A 72 -0.75 9.19 10.99
C SER A 72 0.29 8.78 9.95
N PHE A 73 0.96 9.76 9.35
CA PHE A 73 2.19 9.56 8.62
C PHE A 73 3.27 10.30 9.37
N ASP A 74 4.16 9.56 10.03
CA ASP A 74 5.27 10.16 10.74
C ASP A 74 6.37 10.50 9.72
N GLU A 75 6.79 11.77 9.64
CA GLU A 75 7.84 12.22 8.73
C GLU A 75 9.23 11.69 9.12
N ASN A 76 9.34 10.99 10.27
CA ASN A 76 10.56 10.29 10.68
C ASN A 76 10.81 9.05 9.81
N TRP A 77 11.60 9.24 8.76
CA TRP A 77 12.21 8.18 7.95
C TRP A 77 13.11 7.20 8.74
N MET A 78 13.40 7.48 10.01
CA MET A 78 14.28 6.71 10.90
C MET A 78 13.54 5.64 11.73
N GLU A 79 12.20 5.68 11.81
CA GLU A 79 11.41 4.66 12.51
C GLU A 79 10.94 3.54 11.58
N GLU A 80 11.42 2.33 11.86
CA GLU A 80 11.03 1.10 11.14
C GLU A 80 9.55 0.73 11.37
N CYS A 81 8.96 1.21 12.46
CA CYS A 81 7.58 0.95 12.88
C CYS A 81 6.63 2.15 12.67
N ALA A 82 6.99 3.08 11.79
CA ALA A 82 6.12 4.22 11.48
C ALA A 82 4.88 3.76 10.68
N PRO A 83 3.69 4.32 10.98
CA PRO A 83 2.46 4.05 10.23
C PRO A 83 2.62 4.48 8.77
N GLY A 84 2.28 3.58 7.84
CA GLY A 84 2.45 3.80 6.41
C GLY A 84 1.79 2.71 5.57
N ILE A 85 1.42 3.05 4.33
CA ILE A 85 0.91 2.05 3.39
C ILE A 85 2.10 1.25 2.84
N HIS A 86 2.25 0.01 3.32
CA HIS A 86 3.23 -0.93 2.79
C HIS A 86 2.74 -1.53 1.47
N PHE A 87 3.55 -1.41 0.42
CA PHE A 87 3.26 -1.97 -0.89
C PHE A 87 4.51 -2.55 -1.56
N PHE A 88 4.27 -3.46 -2.49
CA PHE A 88 5.26 -4.03 -3.41
C PHE A 88 5.08 -3.44 -4.80
N ILE A 89 6.16 -3.23 -5.54
CA ILE A 89 6.07 -2.72 -6.92
C ILE A 89 5.55 -3.81 -7.86
N SER A 90 5.90 -5.08 -7.59
CA SER A 90 5.48 -6.21 -8.40
C SER A 90 4.35 -7.00 -7.75
N ARG A 91 3.30 -7.30 -8.52
CA ARG A 91 2.19 -8.17 -8.10
C ARG A 91 2.69 -9.54 -7.66
N ILE A 92 3.64 -10.10 -8.42
CA ILE A 92 4.15 -11.45 -8.16
C ILE A 92 4.90 -11.52 -6.82
N GLU A 93 5.56 -10.43 -6.41
CA GLU A 93 6.21 -10.33 -5.10
C GLU A 93 5.17 -10.26 -3.99
N ALA A 94 4.09 -9.50 -4.19
CA ALA A 94 2.98 -9.44 -3.24
C ALA A 94 2.25 -10.80 -3.11
N GLU A 95 2.07 -11.54 -4.21
CA GLU A 95 1.43 -12.86 -4.19
C GLU A 95 2.29 -13.92 -3.47
N ASN A 96 3.61 -13.87 -3.66
CA ASN A 96 4.57 -14.80 -3.04
C ASN A 96 4.93 -14.47 -1.57
N TYR A 97 4.60 -13.28 -1.07
CA TYR A 97 4.83 -12.86 0.32
C TYR A 97 3.74 -13.39 1.26
#